data_AF-A0A7L3QU89-F1
#
_entry.id   AF-A0A7L3QU89-F1
#
_cell.length_a   1.000
_cell.length_b   1.000
_cell.length_c   1.000
_cell.angle_alpha   90.00
_cell.angle_beta   90.00
_cell.angle_gamma   90.00
#
_symmetry.space_group_name_H-M   'P 1'
#
loop_
_entity.id
_entity.type
_entity.pdbx_description
1 polymer ?
#
loop_
_entity_poly.entity_id
_entity_poly.type
_entity_poly.pdbx_seq_one_letter_code
_entity_poly.pdbx_strand_id
1 'polypeptide(L)'
;IFDSDWYTSYRLIRAADIIVIKYSVNDKTSFQELKDSYAPMLKKALNPCSVPVIISAVGARKNGVPCSCPLCTSDRRSCVTTSEGAQLAKELGATYLELHTLNDFYIQKYFGGVLEYFMIQSLNQKSSEKMKKRKKMQKCYRVQPPQLEQPEKMPILKGESSHYNADLHNLLCCCQCADVAFYPKDLSMAVEAHKIILCSVSHLFMLLFGVKSLSDTHDASIVQLAQSLFAVEAGDPFPSSPHGAPPCVLPVRVVVKDSVFCSCLPDILHFIYSGAFQWERLEEDIKKKLKDPDKTEHVLEKVKYILKTPGKLNTVKDCKSHQIKQLNNTSLRLFFNTPVLADVIFKIQG
;
A
#
# COMPACT_ATOMS: atom_id res chain seq x y z
N ILE A 1 15.00 -25.74 3.38
CA ILE A 1 14.91 -27.22 3.50
C ILE A 1 15.98 -27.92 2.66
N PHE A 2 16.36 -27.38 1.49
CA PHE A 2 17.36 -28.01 0.63
C PHE A 2 18.77 -27.38 0.71
N ASP A 3 18.94 -26.29 1.48
CA ASP A 3 20.27 -25.73 1.83
C ASP A 3 21.00 -26.51 2.95
N SER A 4 20.33 -27.48 3.56
CA SER A 4 20.89 -28.40 4.56
C SER A 4 21.29 -29.73 3.92
N ASP A 5 22.20 -30.48 4.57
CA ASP A 5 22.66 -31.81 4.14
C ASP A 5 21.49 -32.67 3.63
N TRP A 6 21.59 -33.11 2.37
CA TRP A 6 20.61 -33.92 1.65
C TRP A 6 20.11 -35.10 2.47
N TYR A 7 20.97 -35.69 3.31
CA TYR A 7 20.62 -36.81 4.18
C TYR A 7 19.57 -36.42 5.23
N THR A 8 19.67 -35.22 5.79
CA THR A 8 18.72 -34.67 6.77
C THR A 8 17.38 -34.38 6.12
N SER A 9 17.39 -33.75 4.94
CA SER A 9 16.18 -33.44 4.18
C SER A 9 15.46 -34.73 3.71
N TYR A 10 16.22 -35.76 3.34
CA TYR A 10 15.68 -37.07 2.99
C TYR A 10 14.97 -37.76 4.17
N ARG A 11 15.54 -37.68 5.38
CA ARG A 11 14.91 -38.23 6.60
C ARG A 11 13.60 -37.50 6.94
N LEU A 12 13.57 -36.17 6.81
CA LEU A 12 12.36 -35.37 7.03
C LEU A 12 11.25 -35.72 6.02
N ILE A 13 11.60 -35.86 4.73
CA ILE A 13 10.66 -36.27 3.68
C ILE A 13 10.04 -37.63 3.99
N ARG A 14 10.83 -38.60 4.47
CA ARG A 14 10.32 -39.93 4.83
C ARG A 14 9.49 -39.96 6.11
N ALA A 15 9.72 -39.03 7.02
CA ALA A 15 8.97 -38.93 8.28
C ALA A 15 7.67 -38.13 8.13
N ALA A 16 7.47 -37.43 7.01
CA ALA A 16 6.30 -36.59 6.78
C ALA A 16 5.06 -37.44 6.50
N ASP A 17 3.92 -37.04 7.05
CA ASP A 17 2.63 -37.67 6.73
C ASP A 17 2.07 -37.19 5.39
N ILE A 18 2.31 -35.92 5.04
CA ILE A 18 1.93 -35.27 3.79
C ILE A 18 3.01 -34.25 3.43
N ILE A 19 3.31 -34.10 2.14
CA ILE A 19 4.21 -33.05 1.64
C ILE A 19 3.42 -32.08 0.78
N VAL A 20 3.50 -30.79 1.09
CA VAL A 20 2.87 -29.73 0.30
C VAL A 20 3.96 -28.84 -0.29
N ILE A 21 4.05 -28.81 -1.62
CA ILE A 21 4.97 -27.97 -2.37
C ILE A 21 4.17 -26.79 -2.92
N LYS A 22 4.50 -25.59 -2.48
CA LYS A 22 3.80 -24.36 -2.87
C LYS A 22 4.65 -23.55 -3.84
N TYR A 23 4.02 -22.97 -4.85
CA TYR A 23 4.65 -21.98 -5.72
C TYR A 23 3.67 -20.84 -6.04
N SER A 24 4.21 -19.65 -6.29
CA SER A 24 3.42 -18.49 -6.71
C SER A 24 3.15 -18.56 -8.21
N VAL A 25 1.88 -18.39 -8.63
CA VAL A 25 1.53 -18.34 -10.06
C VAL A 25 2.14 -17.14 -10.79
N ASN A 26 2.56 -16.11 -10.05
CA ASN A 26 3.15 -14.88 -10.61
C ASN A 26 4.69 -14.87 -10.53
N ASP A 27 5.31 -15.92 -10.00
CA ASP A 27 6.77 -16.05 -9.90
C ASP A 27 7.26 -17.21 -10.77
N LYS A 28 7.44 -16.89 -12.05
CA LYS A 28 7.86 -17.86 -13.06
C LYS A 28 9.27 -18.39 -12.82
N THR A 29 10.17 -17.55 -12.30
CA THR A 29 11.58 -17.90 -12.05
C THR A 29 11.68 -18.94 -10.94
N SER A 30 11.02 -18.70 -9.80
CA SER A 30 11.00 -19.66 -8.70
C SER A 30 10.32 -20.98 -9.08
N PHE A 31 9.30 -20.95 -9.93
CA PHE A 31 8.69 -22.18 -10.47
C PHE A 31 9.66 -22.96 -11.35
N GLN A 32 10.48 -22.27 -12.15
CA GLN A 32 11.46 -22.93 -13.01
C GLN A 32 12.58 -23.57 -12.18
N GLU A 33 13.04 -22.91 -11.13
CA GLU A 33 13.99 -23.48 -10.15
C GLU A 33 13.39 -24.71 -9.43
N LEU A 34 12.12 -24.63 -9.00
CA LEU A 34 11.38 -25.77 -8.46
C LEU A 34 11.39 -26.96 -9.41
N LYS A 35 11.13 -26.71 -10.69
CA LYS A 35 11.05 -27.74 -11.72
C LYS A 35 12.41 -28.34 -12.05
N ASP A 36 13.44 -27.52 -12.22
CA ASP A 36 14.72 -27.96 -12.76
C ASP A 36 15.66 -28.50 -11.68
N SER A 37 15.68 -27.86 -10.50
CA SER A 37 16.60 -28.21 -9.42
C SER A 37 15.98 -29.15 -8.40
N TYR A 38 14.78 -28.83 -7.92
CA TYR A 38 14.19 -29.54 -6.77
C TYR A 38 13.33 -30.74 -7.17
N ALA A 39 12.60 -30.68 -8.28
CA ALA A 39 11.73 -31.78 -8.70
C ALA A 39 12.48 -33.11 -8.95
N PRO A 40 13.67 -33.15 -9.59
CA PRO A 40 14.43 -34.39 -9.74
C PRO A 40 14.85 -34.99 -8.40
N MET A 41 15.26 -34.14 -7.45
CA MET A 41 15.65 -34.55 -6.10
C MET A 41 14.46 -35.12 -5.34
N LEU A 42 13.34 -34.40 -5.33
CA LEU A 42 12.08 -34.83 -4.73
C LEU A 42 11.59 -36.15 -5.32
N LYS A 43 11.63 -36.30 -6.65
CA LYS A 43 11.25 -37.55 -7.33
C LYS A 43 12.09 -38.74 -6.85
N LYS A 44 13.40 -38.55 -6.67
CA LYS A 44 14.29 -39.59 -6.13
C LYS A 44 13.96 -39.94 -4.68
N ALA A 45 13.56 -38.96 -3.86
CA ALA A 45 13.16 -39.17 -2.47
C ALA A 45 11.78 -39.81 -2.31
N LEU A 46 10.85 -39.48 -3.20
CA LEU A 46 9.45 -39.90 -3.19
C LEU A 46 9.22 -41.25 -3.89
N ASN A 47 10.05 -41.64 -4.87
CA ASN A 47 9.91 -42.93 -5.57
C ASN A 47 9.81 -44.16 -4.64
N PRO A 48 10.60 -44.27 -3.55
CA PRO A 48 10.48 -45.38 -2.59
C PRO A 48 9.45 -45.13 -1.47
N CYS A 49 8.74 -44.00 -1.46
CA CYS A 49 7.95 -43.51 -0.34
C CYS A 49 6.46 -43.38 -0.73
N SER A 50 5.55 -43.90 0.09
CA SER A 50 4.10 -43.75 -0.13
C SER A 50 3.53 -42.45 0.42
N VAL A 51 4.39 -41.46 0.71
CA VAL A 51 3.95 -40.18 1.27
C VAL A 51 3.20 -39.39 0.20
N PRO A 52 1.94 -39.01 0.45
CA PRO A 52 1.15 -38.20 -0.48
C PRO A 52 1.76 -36.81 -0.65
N VAL A 53 1.79 -36.34 -1.89
CA VAL A 53 2.36 -35.03 -2.26
C VAL A 53 1.30 -34.17 -2.93
N ILE A 54 1.23 -32.90 -2.52
CA ILE A 54 0.34 -31.89 -3.10
C ILE A 54 1.19 -30.77 -3.69
N ILE A 55 1.02 -30.50 -4.97
CA ILE A 55 1.54 -29.30 -5.65
C ILE A 55 0.45 -28.24 -5.61
N SER A 56 0.71 -27.14 -4.91
CA SER A 56 -0.23 -26.04 -4.74
C SER A 56 0.25 -24.79 -5.46
N ALA A 57 -0.53 -24.36 -6.45
CA ALA A 57 -0.34 -23.11 -7.16
C ALA A 57 -1.09 -21.99 -6.43
N VAL A 58 -0.39 -20.98 -5.93
CA VAL A 58 -0.95 -19.92 -5.09
C VAL A 58 -0.96 -18.59 -5.83
N GLY A 59 -2.10 -17.90 -5.79
CA GLY A 59 -2.26 -16.53 -6.27
C GLY A 59 -3.20 -16.39 -7.46
N ALA A 60 -3.56 -15.15 -7.75
CA ALA A 60 -4.27 -14.79 -8.98
C ALA A 60 -3.27 -14.41 -10.07
N ARG A 61 -3.38 -15.06 -11.25
CA ARG A 61 -2.56 -14.71 -12.41
C ARG A 61 -2.87 -13.26 -12.79
N LYS A 62 -1.83 -12.42 -12.82
CA LYS A 62 -1.94 -11.03 -13.28
C LYS A 62 -2.13 -11.04 -14.80
N ASN A 63 -3.34 -11.36 -15.26
CA ASN A 63 -3.67 -11.22 -16.67
C ASN A 63 -3.79 -9.72 -16.96
N GLY A 64 -2.77 -9.15 -17.60
CA GLY A 64 -2.98 -7.97 -18.45
C GLY A 64 -3.94 -8.33 -19.58
N VAL A 65 -4.48 -7.31 -20.26
CA VAL A 65 -5.30 -7.50 -21.46
C VAL A 65 -4.54 -8.42 -22.42
N PRO A 66 -5.12 -9.56 -22.87
CA PRO A 66 -4.42 -10.45 -23.78
C PRO A 66 -4.11 -9.69 -25.06
N CYS A 67 -2.85 -9.69 -25.46
CA CYS A 67 -2.45 -9.13 -26.74
C CYS A 67 -3.17 -9.90 -27.86
N SER A 68 -3.79 -9.18 -28.78
CA SER A 68 -4.52 -9.73 -29.92
C SER A 68 -3.61 -10.28 -31.02
N CYS A 69 -2.30 -10.32 -30.80
CA CYS A 69 -1.31 -10.64 -31.81
C CYS A 69 -1.08 -12.16 -31.87
N PRO A 70 -1.33 -12.83 -33.01
CA PRO A 70 -1.22 -14.29 -33.13
C PRO A 70 0.21 -14.85 -32.98
N LEU A 71 1.23 -13.98 -32.88
CA LEU A 71 2.65 -14.34 -32.74
C LEU A 71 3.31 -13.76 -31.48
N CYS A 72 2.57 -13.03 -30.64
CA CYS A 72 3.16 -12.40 -29.47
C CYS A 72 3.31 -13.41 -28.33
N THR A 73 4.55 -13.60 -27.88
CA THR A 73 4.89 -14.47 -26.75
C THR A 73 4.96 -13.71 -25.42
N SER A 74 4.63 -12.41 -25.40
CA SER A 74 4.81 -11.56 -24.22
C SER A 74 3.88 -11.94 -23.05
N ASP A 75 2.63 -12.35 -23.34
CA ASP A 75 1.67 -12.79 -22.33
C ASP A 75 1.98 -14.17 -21.72
N ARG A 76 2.89 -14.95 -22.34
CA ARG A 76 3.28 -16.29 -21.85
C ARG A 76 4.42 -16.27 -20.84
N ARG A 77 5.05 -15.13 -20.56
CA ARG A 77 6.32 -15.10 -19.80
C ARG A 77 6.22 -14.69 -18.33
N SER A 78 5.13 -14.06 -17.88
CA SER A 78 5.08 -13.52 -16.52
C SER A 78 4.53 -14.50 -15.47
N CYS A 79 3.62 -15.39 -15.88
CA CYS A 79 2.89 -16.26 -14.95
C CYS A 79 3.03 -17.74 -15.30
N VAL A 80 2.95 -18.60 -14.29
CA VAL A 80 2.88 -20.06 -14.45
C VAL A 80 1.47 -20.46 -14.87
N THR A 81 1.38 -21.17 -15.99
CA THR A 81 0.09 -21.67 -16.50
C THR A 81 -0.38 -22.90 -15.73
N THR A 82 -1.68 -23.18 -15.79
CA THR A 82 -2.29 -24.39 -15.20
C THR A 82 -1.68 -25.66 -15.75
N SER A 83 -1.41 -25.71 -17.06
CA SER A 83 -0.80 -26.87 -17.71
C SER A 83 0.61 -27.14 -17.21
N GLU A 84 1.41 -26.11 -16.95
CA GLU A 84 2.77 -26.26 -16.42
C GLU A 84 2.76 -26.81 -14.99
N GLY A 85 1.89 -26.28 -14.13
CA GLY A 85 1.72 -26.80 -12.77
C GLY A 85 1.23 -28.24 -12.73
N ALA A 86 0.22 -28.56 -13.54
CA ALA A 86 -0.32 -29.91 -13.67
C ALA A 86 0.72 -30.91 -14.22
N GLN A 87 1.58 -30.47 -15.15
CA GLN A 87 2.67 -31.28 -15.68
C GLN A 87 3.70 -31.60 -14.60
N LEU A 88 4.10 -30.62 -13.79
CA LEU A 88 5.00 -30.85 -12.64
C LEU A 88 4.39 -31.83 -11.63
N ALA A 89 3.11 -31.69 -11.31
CA ALA A 89 2.42 -32.62 -10.42
C ALA A 89 2.41 -34.05 -10.99
N LYS A 90 2.18 -34.19 -12.30
CA LYS A 90 2.25 -35.50 -12.98
C LYS A 90 3.65 -36.12 -12.88
N GLU A 91 4.71 -35.33 -13.06
CA GLU A 91 6.11 -35.77 -12.98
C GLU A 91 6.52 -36.24 -11.59
N LEU A 92 5.95 -35.61 -10.55
CA LEU A 92 6.18 -35.95 -9.14
C LEU A 92 5.22 -36.99 -8.57
N GLY A 93 4.24 -37.46 -9.35
CA GLY A 93 3.22 -38.36 -8.84
C GLY A 93 2.23 -37.70 -7.86
N ALA A 94 2.18 -36.38 -7.84
CA ALA A 94 1.50 -35.56 -6.86
C ALA A 94 0.09 -35.14 -7.32
N THR A 95 -0.72 -34.71 -6.37
CA THR A 95 -2.00 -34.03 -6.61
C THR A 95 -1.76 -32.57 -6.94
N TYR A 96 -2.43 -32.05 -7.97
CA TYR A 96 -2.39 -30.63 -8.32
C TYR A 96 -3.58 -29.86 -7.72
N LEU A 97 -3.31 -28.70 -7.12
CA LEU A 97 -4.32 -27.81 -6.52
C LEU A 97 -4.02 -26.35 -6.90
N GLU A 98 -5.00 -25.64 -7.46
CA GLU A 98 -4.91 -24.18 -7.67
C GLU A 98 -5.69 -23.42 -6.60
N LEU A 99 -5.07 -22.36 -6.07
CA LEU A 99 -5.63 -21.52 -5.02
C LEU A 99 -5.64 -20.07 -5.45
N HIS A 100 -6.78 -19.65 -5.99
CA HIS A 100 -7.04 -18.31 -6.45
C HIS A 100 -7.37 -17.38 -5.27
N THR A 101 -6.37 -17.02 -4.46
CA THR A 101 -6.55 -16.05 -3.36
C THR A 101 -5.49 -14.94 -3.43
N LEU A 102 -5.90 -13.71 -3.12
CA LEU A 102 -5.00 -12.54 -3.00
C LEU A 102 -4.48 -12.34 -1.57
N ASN A 103 -5.04 -13.05 -0.58
CA ASN A 103 -4.72 -12.92 0.84
C ASN A 103 -4.74 -14.26 1.56
N ASP A 104 -3.76 -14.49 2.45
CA ASP A 104 -3.61 -15.71 3.26
C ASP A 104 -4.77 -15.98 4.22
N PHE A 105 -5.69 -15.03 4.41
CA PHE A 105 -6.81 -15.10 5.35
C PHE A 105 -7.78 -16.27 5.08
N TYR A 106 -8.09 -16.54 3.81
CA TYR A 106 -9.02 -17.63 3.43
C TYR A 106 -8.33 -18.97 3.15
N ILE A 107 -7.00 -18.98 3.13
CA ILE A 107 -6.21 -20.19 2.90
C ILE A 107 -6.51 -21.23 3.97
N GLN A 108 -6.70 -20.82 5.24
CA GLN A 108 -6.86 -21.77 6.35
C GLN A 108 -8.17 -22.58 6.28
N LYS A 109 -9.30 -21.98 5.90
CA LYS A 109 -10.58 -22.70 5.74
C LYS A 109 -10.59 -23.59 4.49
N TYR A 110 -10.03 -23.11 3.38
CA TYR A 110 -10.04 -23.84 2.11
C TYR A 110 -9.01 -24.98 2.08
N PHE A 111 -7.77 -24.72 2.52
CA PHE A 111 -6.79 -25.81 2.71
C PHE A 111 -7.21 -26.77 3.81
N GLY A 112 -7.91 -26.31 4.86
CA GLY A 112 -8.40 -27.18 5.93
C GLY A 112 -9.22 -28.34 5.38
N GLY A 113 -10.24 -28.06 4.57
CA GLY A 113 -11.09 -29.10 3.98
C GLY A 113 -10.37 -29.99 2.95
N VAL A 114 -9.45 -29.42 2.15
CA VAL A 114 -8.68 -30.20 1.17
C VAL A 114 -7.65 -31.11 1.86
N LEU A 115 -6.97 -30.62 2.89
CA LEU A 115 -6.04 -31.42 3.71
C LEU A 115 -6.80 -32.49 4.48
N GLU A 116 -7.96 -32.17 5.05
CA GLU A 116 -8.82 -33.13 5.75
C GLU A 116 -9.26 -34.27 4.82
N TYR A 117 -9.75 -33.96 3.62
CA TYR A 117 -10.06 -34.97 2.62
C TYR A 117 -8.85 -35.84 2.28
N PHE A 118 -7.67 -35.24 2.05
CA PHE A 118 -6.46 -35.98 1.72
C PHE A 118 -5.94 -36.83 2.87
N MET A 119 -6.04 -36.35 4.12
CA MET A 119 -5.71 -37.12 5.33
C MET A 119 -6.64 -38.33 5.45
N ILE A 120 -7.95 -38.14 5.31
CA ILE A 120 -8.95 -39.21 5.39
C ILE A 120 -8.70 -40.27 4.31
N GLN A 121 -8.48 -39.86 3.05
CA GLN A 121 -8.23 -40.81 1.97
C GLN A 121 -6.90 -41.57 2.11
N SER A 122 -5.86 -40.87 2.58
CA SER A 122 -4.54 -41.49 2.81
C SER A 122 -4.59 -42.50 3.97
N LEU A 123 -5.35 -42.20 5.02
CA LEU A 123 -5.63 -43.13 6.13
C LEU A 123 -6.45 -44.34 5.65
N ASN A 124 -7.46 -44.12 4.83
CA ASN A 124 -8.30 -45.19 4.26
C ASN A 124 -7.47 -46.13 3.38
N GLN A 125 -6.56 -45.61 2.55
CA GLN A 125 -5.64 -46.45 1.76
C GLN A 125 -4.68 -47.26 2.64
N LYS A 126 -4.03 -46.64 3.63
CA LYS A 126 -3.15 -47.33 4.60
C LYS A 126 -3.87 -48.43 5.37
N SER A 127 -5.16 -48.24 5.69
CA SER A 127 -5.99 -49.27 6.33
C SER A 127 -6.34 -50.43 5.38
N SER A 128 -6.59 -50.13 4.10
CA SER A 128 -6.93 -51.14 3.08
C SER A 128 -5.74 -52.00 2.66
N GLU A 129 -4.52 -51.45 2.64
CA GLU A 129 -3.28 -52.20 2.35
C GLU A 129 -2.96 -53.22 3.44
N LYS A 130 -3.27 -52.92 4.71
CA LYS A 130 -3.16 -53.88 5.81
C LYS A 130 -4.10 -55.09 5.62
N MET A 131 -5.25 -54.92 4.98
CA MET A 131 -6.16 -56.02 4.63
C MET A 131 -5.80 -56.73 3.31
N LYS A 132 -5.10 -56.06 2.37
CA LYS A 132 -4.79 -56.59 1.03
C LYS A 132 -3.47 -57.36 0.91
N LYS A 133 -2.75 -57.63 2.01
CA LYS A 133 -1.55 -58.51 2.04
C LYS A 133 -1.77 -59.96 1.59
N ARG A 134 -2.93 -60.33 1.04
CA ARG A 134 -3.22 -61.68 0.51
C ARG A 134 -3.42 -61.79 -1.00
N LYS A 135 -3.39 -60.73 -1.82
CA LYS A 135 -3.47 -60.88 -3.29
C LYS A 135 -2.59 -59.89 -4.07
N LYS A 136 -1.67 -60.50 -4.84
CA LYS A 136 -0.92 -60.07 -6.04
C LYS A 136 -1.06 -58.61 -6.49
N MET A 137 0.10 -57.97 -6.71
CA MET A 137 0.37 -56.73 -7.49
C MET A 137 -0.87 -56.15 -8.19
N GLN A 138 -1.63 -55.33 -7.49
CA GLN A 138 -2.70 -54.54 -8.08
C GLN A 138 -2.23 -53.09 -8.15
N LYS A 139 -2.26 -52.53 -9.37
CA LYS A 139 -2.03 -51.12 -9.69
C LYS A 139 -2.57 -50.23 -8.55
N CYS A 140 -1.69 -49.43 -7.96
CA CYS A 140 -2.08 -48.41 -7.00
C CYS A 140 -3.08 -47.48 -7.70
N TYR A 141 -4.35 -47.55 -7.29
CA TYR A 141 -5.38 -46.68 -7.83
C TYR A 141 -5.05 -45.26 -7.36
N ARG A 142 -4.53 -44.47 -8.29
CA ARG A 142 -4.19 -43.06 -8.09
C ARG A 142 -5.45 -42.35 -7.61
N VAL A 143 -5.46 -41.85 -6.38
CA VAL A 143 -6.58 -41.08 -5.85
C VAL A 143 -6.70 -39.84 -6.71
N GLN A 144 -7.77 -39.75 -7.50
CA GLN A 144 -8.11 -38.49 -8.11
C GLN A 144 -8.61 -37.55 -7.01
N PRO A 145 -8.07 -36.33 -6.90
CA PRO A 145 -8.65 -35.35 -6.01
C PRO A 145 -10.12 -35.13 -6.38
N PRO A 146 -10.97 -34.80 -5.40
CA PRO A 146 -12.31 -34.36 -5.68
C PRO A 146 -12.19 -33.15 -6.60
N GLN A 147 -12.99 -33.12 -7.66
CA GLN A 147 -13.19 -31.89 -8.40
C GLN A 147 -13.92 -30.95 -7.46
N LEU A 148 -13.16 -30.18 -6.70
CA LEU A 148 -13.71 -29.06 -5.95
C LEU A 148 -14.33 -28.16 -7.00
N GLU A 149 -15.63 -27.92 -6.87
CA GLU A 149 -16.25 -26.83 -7.61
C GLU A 149 -15.39 -25.59 -7.35
N GLN A 150 -14.95 -24.96 -8.43
CA GLN A 150 -14.21 -23.71 -8.26
C GLN A 150 -15.11 -22.81 -7.43
N PRO A 151 -14.60 -22.20 -6.35
CA PRO A 151 -15.40 -21.26 -5.59
C PRO A 151 -15.94 -20.26 -6.60
N GLU A 152 -17.25 -20.08 -6.59
CA GLU A 152 -17.96 -19.18 -7.48
C GLU A 152 -17.11 -17.91 -7.56
N LYS A 153 -16.67 -17.56 -8.78
CA LYS A 153 -15.71 -16.46 -8.98
C LYS A 153 -16.23 -15.30 -8.16
N MET A 154 -15.53 -14.96 -7.08
CA MET A 154 -15.94 -13.83 -6.27
C MET A 154 -16.15 -12.67 -7.24
N PRO A 155 -17.29 -11.95 -7.14
CA PRO A 155 -17.49 -10.79 -7.97
C PRO A 155 -16.22 -9.96 -7.86
N ILE A 156 -15.65 -9.63 -9.01
CA ILE A 156 -14.49 -8.75 -9.03
C ILE A 156 -15.01 -7.46 -8.42
N LEU A 157 -14.69 -7.24 -7.13
CA LEU A 157 -14.86 -5.97 -6.49
C LEU A 157 -13.92 -5.04 -7.26
N LYS A 158 -14.47 -4.40 -8.28
CA LYS A 158 -13.82 -3.27 -8.92
C LYS A 158 -13.83 -2.21 -7.84
N GLY A 159 -12.75 -2.16 -7.06
CA GLY A 159 -12.52 -1.00 -6.20
C GLY A 159 -12.62 0.21 -7.10
N GLU A 160 -13.50 1.14 -6.74
CA GLU A 160 -13.56 2.42 -7.44
C GLU A 160 -12.16 3.02 -7.44
N SER A 161 -11.78 3.59 -8.58
CA SER A 161 -10.54 4.35 -8.66
C SER A 161 -10.55 5.40 -7.57
N SER A 162 -9.48 5.48 -6.78
CA SER A 162 -9.39 6.47 -5.71
C SER A 162 -9.66 7.88 -6.25
N HIS A 163 -10.68 8.53 -5.70
CA HIS A 163 -11.01 9.93 -5.96
C HIS A 163 -10.21 10.90 -5.09
N TYR A 164 -9.33 10.38 -4.22
CA TYR A 164 -8.60 11.14 -3.20
C TYR A 164 -7.99 12.47 -3.68
N ASN A 165 -7.33 12.48 -4.85
CA ASN A 165 -6.71 13.70 -5.38
C ASN A 165 -7.78 14.73 -5.82
N ALA A 166 -8.82 14.26 -6.52
CA ALA A 166 -9.93 15.11 -6.94
C ALA A 166 -10.70 15.63 -5.73
N ASP A 167 -10.91 14.80 -4.71
CA ASP A 167 -11.62 15.18 -3.48
C ASP A 167 -10.84 16.23 -2.69
N LEU A 168 -9.52 16.07 -2.53
CA LEU A 168 -8.68 17.09 -1.89
C LEU A 168 -8.66 18.39 -2.70
N HIS A 169 -8.55 18.32 -4.03
CA HIS A 169 -8.61 19.50 -4.87
C HIS A 169 -9.97 20.21 -4.74
N ASN A 170 -11.07 19.47 -4.76
CA ASN A 170 -12.42 20.00 -4.56
C ASN A 170 -12.56 20.63 -3.17
N LEU A 171 -11.97 20.02 -2.14
CA LEU A 171 -11.96 20.55 -0.79
C LEU A 171 -11.26 21.94 -0.73
N LEU A 172 -10.13 22.12 -1.43
CA LEU A 172 -9.48 23.43 -1.56
C LEU A 172 -10.34 24.43 -2.34
N CYS A 173 -10.95 24.03 -3.45
CA CYS A 173 -11.73 24.93 -4.30
C CYS A 173 -13.07 25.35 -3.70
N CYS A 174 -13.73 24.45 -2.97
CA CYS A 174 -15.04 24.72 -2.37
C CYS A 174 -14.93 25.37 -0.98
N CYS A 175 -13.73 25.38 -0.39
CA CYS A 175 -13.45 25.91 0.95
C CYS A 175 -14.35 25.36 2.08
N GLN A 176 -14.96 24.19 1.88
CA GLN A 176 -15.86 23.61 2.86
C GLN A 176 -15.08 23.22 4.11
N CYS A 177 -15.56 23.66 5.27
CA CYS A 177 -14.93 23.38 6.57
C CYS A 177 -13.51 23.96 6.72
N ALA A 178 -13.16 24.99 5.95
CA ALA A 178 -11.89 25.69 6.14
C ALA A 178 -11.79 26.25 7.56
N ASP A 179 -10.72 25.92 8.26
CA ASP A 179 -10.47 26.30 9.66
C ASP A 179 -9.27 27.25 9.80
N VAL A 180 -8.70 27.67 8.66
CA VAL A 180 -7.67 28.70 8.55
C VAL A 180 -7.88 29.55 7.29
N ALA A 181 -7.63 30.85 7.40
CA ALA A 181 -7.65 31.80 6.30
C ALA A 181 -6.37 32.63 6.30
N PHE A 182 -5.68 32.65 5.16
CA PHE A 182 -4.47 33.43 4.95
C PHE A 182 -4.79 34.79 4.34
N TYR A 183 -4.31 35.86 4.98
CA TYR A 183 -4.49 37.23 4.53
C TYR A 183 -3.16 37.84 4.11
N PRO A 184 -3.11 38.60 3.02
CA PRO A 184 -2.02 39.53 2.79
C PRO A 184 -2.00 40.62 3.87
N LYS A 185 -0.86 41.33 4.01
CA LYS A 185 -0.69 42.42 4.98
C LYS A 185 -1.72 43.55 4.85
N ASP A 186 -2.26 43.76 3.65
CA ASP A 186 -3.30 44.76 3.38
C ASP A 186 -4.72 44.26 3.70
N LEU A 187 -4.84 43.03 4.26
CA LEU A 187 -6.09 42.37 4.61
C LEU A 187 -7.08 42.28 3.43
N SER A 188 -6.55 42.23 2.20
CA SER A 188 -7.34 41.97 0.99
C SER A 188 -7.79 40.50 0.90
N MET A 189 -8.11 39.99 -0.29
CA MET A 189 -8.78 38.70 -0.48
C MET A 189 -8.04 37.54 0.21
N ALA A 190 -8.74 36.85 1.11
CA ALA A 190 -8.20 35.73 1.86
C ALA A 190 -8.10 34.45 1.02
N VAL A 191 -7.16 33.59 1.36
CA VAL A 191 -7.07 32.23 0.81
C VAL A 191 -7.31 31.23 1.93
N GLU A 192 -8.36 30.43 1.80
CA GLU A 192 -8.81 29.49 2.82
C GLU A 192 -8.11 28.13 2.68
N ALA A 193 -7.89 27.45 3.80
CA ALA A 193 -7.27 26.14 3.85
C ALA A 193 -7.67 25.34 5.10
N HIS A 194 -7.07 24.15 5.28
CA HIS A 194 -7.34 23.24 6.38
C HIS A 194 -6.08 22.96 7.21
N LYS A 195 -6.12 23.19 8.52
CA LYS A 195 -5.00 22.93 9.44
C LYS A 195 -4.52 21.48 9.34
N ILE A 196 -5.42 20.51 9.23
CA ILE A 196 -5.05 19.10 9.17
C ILE A 196 -4.20 18.79 7.93
N ILE A 197 -4.54 19.37 6.77
CA ILE A 197 -3.78 19.20 5.53
C ILE A 197 -2.42 19.87 5.67
N LEU A 198 -2.38 21.12 6.14
CA LEU A 198 -1.15 21.88 6.31
C LEU A 198 -0.19 21.25 7.32
N CYS A 199 -0.69 20.85 8.49
CA CYS A 199 0.09 20.17 9.54
C CYS A 199 0.60 18.80 9.07
N SER A 200 -0.11 18.12 8.19
CA SER A 200 0.35 16.83 7.65
C SER A 200 1.62 16.95 6.83
N VAL A 201 1.80 18.06 6.10
CA VAL A 201 2.96 18.25 5.21
C VAL A 201 4.09 19.07 5.85
N SER A 202 3.86 19.72 6.99
CA SER A 202 4.82 20.68 7.55
C SER A 202 4.81 20.78 9.07
N HIS A 203 6.01 20.66 9.65
CA HIS A 203 6.24 20.99 11.06
C HIS A 203 6.09 22.48 11.36
N LEU A 204 6.32 23.35 10.37
CA LEU A 204 6.12 24.78 10.51
C LEU A 204 4.64 25.07 10.82
N PHE A 205 3.71 24.45 10.10
CA PHE A 205 2.28 24.61 10.34
C PHE A 205 1.83 23.97 11.66
N MET A 206 2.43 22.84 12.06
CA MET A 206 2.18 22.27 13.40
C MET A 206 2.57 23.24 14.53
N LEU A 207 3.68 23.98 14.38
CA LEU A 207 4.05 25.04 15.33
C LEU A 207 3.11 26.24 15.24
N LEU A 208 2.80 26.69 14.02
CA LEU A 208 1.96 27.86 13.77
C LEU A 208 0.57 27.71 14.41
N PHE A 209 0.00 26.50 14.37
CA PHE A 209 -1.33 26.22 14.90
C PHE A 209 -1.31 25.61 16.32
N GLY A 210 -0.16 25.60 17.00
CA GLY A 210 -0.06 25.12 18.38
C GLY A 210 -0.28 23.61 18.55
N VAL A 211 -0.19 22.83 17.47
CA VAL A 211 -0.26 21.36 17.51
C VAL A 211 1.01 20.77 18.13
N LYS A 212 2.15 21.44 17.90
CA LYS A 212 3.44 21.08 18.48
C LYS A 212 3.99 22.26 19.27
N SER A 213 4.62 22.00 20.42
CA SER A 213 5.25 23.04 21.21
C SER A 213 6.60 23.46 20.61
N LEU A 214 6.98 24.72 20.85
CA LEU A 214 8.33 25.24 20.58
C LEU A 214 9.41 24.46 21.33
N SER A 215 9.08 23.91 22.52
CA SER A 215 9.99 23.06 23.31
C SER A 215 10.34 21.75 22.62
N ASP A 216 9.48 21.27 21.73
CA ASP A 216 9.58 19.94 21.12
C ASP A 216 10.32 19.99 19.76
N THR A 217 10.79 21.17 19.37
CA THR A 217 11.43 21.40 18.07
C THR A 217 12.82 21.99 18.26
N HIS A 218 13.84 21.19 17.96
CA HIS A 218 15.25 21.60 18.02
C HIS A 218 15.72 22.38 16.78
N ASP A 219 14.85 22.57 15.77
CA ASP A 219 15.22 23.26 14.53
C ASP A 219 14.83 24.75 14.59
N ALA A 220 15.77 25.57 15.06
CA ALA A 220 15.61 27.03 15.17
C ALA A 220 15.27 27.70 13.82
N SER A 221 15.69 27.10 12.69
CA SER A 221 15.41 27.66 11.36
C SER A 221 13.92 27.61 11.00
N ILE A 222 13.21 26.55 11.42
CA ILE A 222 11.77 26.40 11.19
C ILE A 222 10.99 27.42 12.03
N VAL A 223 11.37 27.60 13.30
CA VAL A 223 10.75 28.58 14.20
C VAL A 223 10.92 30.00 13.66
N GLN A 224 12.14 30.36 13.26
CA GLN A 224 12.45 31.68 12.71
C GLN A 224 11.69 31.92 11.39
N LEU A 225 11.58 30.90 10.53
CA LEU A 225 10.81 31.03 9.29
C LEU A 225 9.32 31.23 9.59
N ALA A 226 8.73 30.45 10.51
CA ALA A 226 7.33 30.58 10.89
C ALA A 226 7.00 32.01 11.34
N GLN A 227 7.83 32.56 12.24
CA GLN A 227 7.64 33.91 12.79
C GLN A 227 7.93 35.01 11.78
N SER A 228 8.87 34.81 10.84
CA SER A 228 9.20 35.81 9.82
C SER A 228 8.21 35.84 8.66
N LEU A 229 7.61 34.70 8.33
CA LEU A 229 6.70 34.57 7.20
C LEU A 229 5.23 34.77 7.57
N PHE A 230 4.82 34.33 8.76
CA PHE A 230 3.43 34.36 9.20
C PHE A 230 3.25 35.12 10.53
N ALA A 231 2.06 35.67 10.74
CA ALA A 231 1.56 36.09 12.05
C ALA A 231 0.15 35.53 12.22
N VAL A 232 -0.10 34.86 13.34
CA VAL A 232 -1.46 34.41 13.70
C VAL A 232 -2.13 35.54 14.45
N GLU A 233 -3.26 36.02 13.93
CA GLU A 233 -4.11 36.94 14.66
C GLU A 233 -5.05 36.13 15.55
N ALA A 234 -4.90 36.28 16.86
CA ALA A 234 -5.93 35.83 17.79
C ALA A 234 -7.17 36.67 17.50
N GLY A 235 -8.22 36.02 16.97
CA GLY A 235 -9.46 36.73 16.66
C GLY A 235 -9.99 37.45 17.89
N ASP A 236 -10.22 38.76 17.79
CA ASP A 236 -11.03 39.45 18.78
C ASP A 236 -12.39 38.73 18.86
N PRO A 237 -12.91 38.43 20.07
CA PRO A 237 -14.25 37.92 20.21
C PRO A 237 -15.21 39.02 19.75
N PHE A 238 -15.62 38.98 18.47
CA PHE A 238 -16.69 39.81 17.97
C PHE A 238 -17.94 39.57 18.82
N PRO A 239 -18.75 40.62 19.07
CA PRO A 239 -19.90 40.52 19.94
C PRO A 239 -20.82 39.41 19.45
N SER A 240 -21.10 38.50 20.38
CA SER A 240 -22.04 37.38 20.28
C SER A 240 -23.13 37.59 19.23
N SER A 241 -23.13 36.72 18.22
CA SER A 241 -24.24 36.56 17.28
C SER A 241 -25.56 36.41 18.05
N PRO A 242 -26.65 37.11 17.64
CA PRO A 242 -27.92 37.01 18.33
C PRO A 242 -28.52 35.61 18.13
N HIS A 243 -28.68 34.91 19.25
CA HIS A 243 -29.55 33.75 19.45
C HIS A 243 -29.25 32.45 18.66
N GLY A 244 -28.69 31.47 19.38
CA GLY A 244 -29.06 30.05 19.23
C GLY A 244 -28.33 29.22 18.17
N ALA A 245 -27.49 29.80 17.31
CA ALA A 245 -26.62 29.02 16.45
C ALA A 245 -25.40 28.51 17.25
N PRO A 246 -24.98 27.23 17.09
CA PRO A 246 -23.71 26.77 17.66
C PRO A 246 -22.58 27.69 17.17
N PRO A 247 -21.58 28.00 18.00
CA PRO A 247 -20.49 28.89 17.62
C PRO A 247 -19.82 28.32 16.37
N CYS A 248 -20.05 28.97 15.23
CA CYS A 248 -19.33 28.67 14.01
C CYS A 248 -17.87 29.03 14.29
N VAL A 249 -17.01 28.03 14.42
CA VAL A 249 -15.60 28.26 14.74
C VAL A 249 -15.02 29.07 13.58
N LEU A 250 -14.75 30.34 13.82
CA LEU A 250 -14.20 31.21 12.79
C LEU A 250 -12.81 30.67 12.39
N PRO A 251 -12.48 30.67 11.09
CA PRO A 251 -11.16 30.26 10.63
C PRO A 251 -10.08 31.07 11.33
N VAL A 252 -8.99 30.40 11.72
CA VAL A 252 -7.82 31.08 12.27
C VAL A 252 -7.26 32.02 11.22
N ARG A 253 -7.09 33.30 11.58
CA ARG A 253 -6.54 34.31 10.67
C ARG A 253 -5.03 34.27 10.71
N VAL A 254 -4.42 34.12 9.53
CA VAL A 254 -2.96 34.10 9.37
C VAL A 254 -2.54 35.18 8.40
N VAL A 255 -1.82 36.19 8.88
CA VAL A 255 -1.25 37.24 8.03
C VAL A 255 0.07 36.76 7.43
N VAL A 256 0.16 36.81 6.10
CA VAL A 256 1.37 36.49 5.34
C VAL A 256 2.19 37.76 5.14
N LYS A 257 3.39 37.78 5.74
CA LYS A 257 4.22 39.00 5.83
C LYS A 257 4.95 39.33 4.55
N ASP A 258 5.27 38.33 3.73
CA ASP A 258 5.94 38.49 2.44
C ASP A 258 4.89 38.55 1.33
N SER A 259 4.79 39.69 0.66
CA SER A 259 3.80 39.93 -0.39
C SER A 259 4.03 39.08 -1.65
N VAL A 260 5.30 38.81 -2.00
CA VAL A 260 5.64 37.97 -3.16
C VAL A 260 5.22 36.53 -2.87
N PHE A 261 5.58 36.01 -1.69
CA PHE A 261 5.15 34.69 -1.26
C PHE A 261 3.62 34.59 -1.17
N CYS A 262 2.96 35.60 -0.60
CA CYS A 262 1.51 35.65 -0.49
C CYS A 262 0.82 35.60 -1.86
N SER A 263 1.39 36.29 -2.86
CA SER A 263 0.84 36.24 -4.22
C SER A 263 0.87 34.84 -4.83
N CYS A 264 1.87 34.02 -4.49
CA CYS A 264 2.04 32.63 -4.94
C CYS A 264 1.31 31.61 -4.06
N LEU A 265 0.67 32.03 -2.97
CA LEU A 265 0.06 31.12 -1.99
C LEU A 265 -1.01 30.19 -2.59
N PRO A 266 -1.89 30.63 -3.51
CA PRO A 266 -2.84 29.72 -4.16
C PRO A 266 -2.16 28.56 -4.89
N ASP A 267 -1.07 28.83 -5.62
CA ASP A 267 -0.31 27.82 -6.35
C ASP A 267 0.40 26.85 -5.39
N ILE A 268 0.92 27.38 -4.28
CA ILE A 268 1.56 26.60 -3.21
C ILE A 268 0.54 25.70 -2.50
N LEU A 269 -0.66 26.21 -2.19
CA LEU A 269 -1.72 25.42 -1.58
C LEU A 269 -2.21 24.33 -2.52
N HIS A 270 -2.41 24.64 -3.80
CA HIS A 270 -2.74 23.62 -4.80
C HIS A 270 -1.69 22.50 -4.85
N PHE A 271 -0.40 22.86 -4.81
CA PHE A 271 0.68 21.89 -4.69
C PHE A 271 0.59 21.06 -3.40
N ILE A 272 0.35 21.67 -2.23
CA ILE A 272 0.17 20.95 -0.96
C ILE A 272 -1.01 19.98 -1.02
N TYR A 273 -2.16 20.40 -1.55
CA TYR A 273 -3.37 19.58 -1.64
C TYR A 273 -3.28 18.49 -2.71
N SER A 274 -2.39 18.65 -3.70
CA SER A 274 -1.99 17.54 -4.55
C SER A 274 -1.19 16.49 -3.79
N GLY A 275 -0.79 16.72 -2.54
CA GLY A 275 0.10 15.86 -1.78
C GLY A 275 1.57 16.19 -2.06
N ALA A 276 1.90 17.45 -2.32
CA ALA A 276 3.25 18.00 -2.43
C ALA A 276 4.23 17.17 -3.30
N PHE A 277 3.75 16.54 -4.39
CA PHE A 277 4.55 15.63 -5.21
C PHE A 277 4.87 16.16 -6.63
N GLN A 278 4.18 17.20 -7.10
CA GLN A 278 4.37 17.80 -8.42
C GLN A 278 5.25 19.05 -8.33
N TRP A 279 6.50 18.90 -7.86
CA TRP A 279 7.40 20.04 -7.63
C TRP A 279 7.67 20.81 -8.93
N GLU A 280 7.90 20.09 -10.03
CA GLU A 280 8.21 20.67 -11.33
C GLU A 280 7.06 21.57 -11.83
N ARG A 281 5.82 21.15 -11.58
CA ARG A 281 4.64 21.94 -11.93
C ARG A 281 4.54 23.22 -11.10
N LEU A 282 4.80 23.13 -9.79
CA LEU A 282 4.83 24.32 -8.92
C LEU A 282 5.90 25.31 -9.39
N GLU A 283 7.10 24.83 -9.72
CA GLU A 283 8.20 25.65 -10.21
C GLU A 283 7.82 26.37 -11.51
N GLU A 284 7.20 25.67 -12.46
CA GLU A 284 6.69 26.26 -13.70
C GLU A 284 5.60 27.32 -13.44
N ASP A 285 4.64 27.04 -12.58
CA ASP A 285 3.52 27.94 -12.25
C ASP A 285 4.04 29.22 -11.58
N ILE A 286 4.96 29.12 -10.62
CA ILE A 286 5.57 30.27 -9.95
C ILE A 286 6.43 31.07 -10.92
N LYS A 287 7.26 30.41 -11.74
CA LYS A 287 8.12 31.08 -12.73
C LYS A 287 7.29 31.87 -13.74
N LYS A 288 6.19 31.29 -14.22
CA LYS A 288 5.25 31.94 -15.14
C LYS A 288 4.58 33.16 -14.49
N LYS A 289 4.27 33.07 -13.19
CA LYS A 289 3.59 34.11 -12.43
C LYS A 289 4.51 35.30 -12.09
N LEU A 290 5.73 35.05 -11.62
CA LEU A 290 6.63 36.10 -11.14
C LEU A 290 7.49 36.72 -12.25
N LYS A 291 7.85 35.96 -13.29
CA LYS A 291 8.71 36.40 -14.41
C LYS A 291 10.06 36.99 -13.98
N ASP A 292 10.47 36.76 -12.74
CA ASP A 292 11.65 37.30 -12.09
C ASP A 292 12.37 36.11 -11.43
N PRO A 293 13.57 35.75 -11.90
CA PRO A 293 14.25 34.53 -11.45
C PRO A 293 14.63 34.59 -9.97
N ASP A 294 15.08 35.75 -9.48
CA ASP A 294 15.51 35.91 -8.09
C ASP A 294 14.33 35.78 -7.12
N LYS A 295 13.18 36.39 -7.47
CA LYS A 295 11.94 36.23 -6.70
C LYS A 295 11.40 34.80 -6.76
N THR A 296 11.53 34.15 -7.92
CA THR A 296 11.12 32.76 -8.10
C THR A 296 11.92 31.84 -7.18
N GLU A 297 13.25 31.95 -7.19
CA GLU A 297 14.12 31.18 -6.32
C GLU A 297 13.82 31.45 -4.84
N HIS A 298 13.64 32.71 -4.46
CA HIS A 298 13.30 33.10 -3.10
C HIS A 298 11.99 32.47 -2.59
N VAL A 299 10.94 32.42 -3.41
CA VAL A 299 9.67 31.75 -3.04
C VAL A 299 9.87 30.24 -2.94
N LEU A 300 10.53 29.62 -3.91
CA LEU A 300 10.75 28.18 -3.93
C LEU A 300 11.59 27.69 -2.75
N GLU A 301 12.63 28.44 -2.38
CA GLU A 301 13.43 28.14 -1.19
C GLU A 301 12.55 28.15 0.07
N LYS A 302 11.66 29.16 0.24
CA LYS A 302 10.72 29.17 1.36
C LYS A 302 9.80 27.95 1.37
N VAL A 303 9.30 27.51 0.22
CA VAL A 303 8.47 26.29 0.13
C VAL A 303 9.28 25.06 0.55
N LYS A 304 10.54 24.93 0.13
CA LYS A 304 11.43 23.83 0.58
C LYS A 304 11.61 23.84 2.10
N TYR A 305 11.81 25.01 2.70
CA TYR A 305 11.91 25.12 4.16
C TYR A 305 10.59 24.79 4.87
N ILE A 306 9.44 25.19 4.32
CA ILE A 306 8.12 24.84 4.87
C ILE A 306 7.94 23.32 4.87
N LEU A 307 8.33 22.63 3.79
CA LEU A 307 8.20 21.16 3.68
C LEU A 307 9.33 20.38 4.37
N LYS A 308 10.32 21.07 4.94
CA LYS A 308 11.47 20.42 5.59
C LYS A 308 11.00 19.56 6.76
N THR A 309 11.47 18.31 6.78
CA THR A 309 11.31 17.43 7.95
C THR A 309 12.51 17.59 8.88
N PRO A 310 12.32 17.90 10.18
CA PRO A 310 13.42 18.00 11.13
C PRO A 310 14.27 16.72 11.16
N GLY A 311 15.59 16.86 11.15
CA GLY A 311 16.53 15.74 11.22
C GLY A 311 16.88 15.06 9.89
N LYS A 312 16.29 15.47 8.75
CA LYS A 312 16.75 15.08 7.42
C LYS A 312 17.57 16.20 6.79
N LEU A 313 18.77 15.87 6.30
CA LEU A 313 19.65 16.82 5.61
C LEU A 313 19.09 17.10 4.21
N ASN A 314 18.80 18.36 3.89
CA ASN A 314 18.37 18.76 2.56
C ASN A 314 19.57 18.67 1.58
N THR A 315 19.79 17.51 0.99
CA THR A 315 20.66 17.42 -0.18
C THR A 315 19.87 17.91 -1.40
N VAL A 316 20.40 18.93 -2.07
CA VAL A 316 19.84 19.55 -3.29
C VAL A 316 19.55 18.51 -4.41
N LYS A 317 20.12 17.30 -4.32
CA LYS A 317 19.90 16.17 -5.24
C LYS A 317 18.72 15.25 -4.89
N ASP A 318 18.12 15.36 -3.70
CA ASP A 318 17.02 14.49 -3.26
C ASP A 318 15.63 14.98 -3.72
N CYS A 319 15.56 16.11 -4.42
CA CYS A 319 14.38 16.56 -5.17
C CYS A 319 14.19 15.82 -6.51
N LYS A 320 14.88 14.69 -6.75
CA LYS A 320 14.50 13.78 -7.83
C LYS A 320 13.37 12.89 -7.30
N SER A 321 12.17 13.11 -7.84
CA SER A 321 10.87 12.41 -7.78
C SER A 321 10.65 11.10 -6.97
N HIS A 322 11.69 10.33 -6.62
CA HIS A 322 11.60 9.08 -5.87
C HIS A 322 11.48 9.25 -4.35
N GLN A 323 12.12 10.24 -3.71
CA GLN A 323 12.00 10.43 -2.25
C GLN A 323 10.70 11.16 -1.85
N ILE A 324 10.24 12.12 -2.65
CA ILE A 324 8.98 12.86 -2.42
C ILE A 324 7.77 11.92 -2.54
N LYS A 325 7.83 10.89 -3.40
CA LYS A 325 6.80 9.84 -3.50
C LYS A 325 6.58 9.07 -2.19
N GLN A 326 7.57 8.99 -1.31
CA GLN A 326 7.48 8.22 -0.06
C GLN A 326 7.03 9.06 1.14
N LEU A 327 7.23 10.38 1.13
CA LEU A 327 6.80 11.27 2.21
C LEU A 327 5.27 11.42 2.30
N ASN A 328 4.54 11.39 1.19
CA ASN A 328 3.21 12.03 1.12
C ASN A 328 2.00 11.09 1.14
N ASN A 329 2.21 9.77 1.08
CA ASN A 329 1.10 8.79 1.25
C ASN A 329 0.85 8.40 2.72
N THR A 330 1.61 8.95 3.68
CA THR A 330 1.53 8.58 5.10
C THR A 330 1.29 9.75 6.06
N SER A 331 1.30 11.01 5.60
CA SER A 331 1.26 12.19 6.47
C SER A 331 -0.08 12.39 7.18
N LEU A 332 -1.22 12.26 6.50
CA LEU A 332 -2.54 12.34 7.17
C LEU A 332 -2.79 11.18 8.13
N ARG A 333 -2.10 10.05 7.96
CA ARG A 333 -2.19 8.91 8.90
C ARG A 333 -1.74 9.30 10.32
N LEU A 334 -0.91 10.34 10.45
CA LEU A 334 -0.52 10.87 11.75
C LEU A 334 -1.73 11.36 12.57
N PHE A 335 -2.82 11.75 11.91
CA PHE A 335 -3.99 12.34 12.59
C PHE A 335 -5.19 11.38 12.69
N PHE A 336 -5.35 10.40 11.79
CA PHE A 336 -6.56 9.55 11.76
C PHE A 336 -6.85 8.75 13.04
N ASN A 337 -5.81 8.38 13.80
CA ASN A 337 -5.96 7.62 15.05
C ASN A 337 -5.71 8.48 16.29
N THR A 338 -5.76 9.80 16.15
CA THR A 338 -5.48 10.74 17.24
C THR A 338 -6.61 11.75 17.36
N PRO A 339 -6.90 12.27 18.56
CA PRO A 339 -7.85 13.37 18.72
C PRO A 339 -7.26 14.72 18.25
N VAL A 340 -6.00 14.77 17.83
CA VAL A 340 -5.30 16.00 17.45
C VAL A 340 -5.89 16.53 16.15
N LEU A 341 -6.39 17.77 16.17
CA LEU A 341 -7.13 18.42 15.07
C LEU A 341 -8.44 17.71 14.68
N ALA A 342 -8.92 16.75 15.47
CA ALA A 342 -10.23 16.14 15.24
C ALA A 342 -11.35 17.12 15.64
N ASP A 343 -12.26 17.36 14.71
CA ASP A 343 -13.45 18.21 14.86
C ASP A 343 -14.75 17.39 15.01
N VAL A 344 -14.71 16.10 14.67
CA VAL A 344 -15.83 15.16 14.76
C VAL A 344 -15.40 13.86 15.45
N ILE A 345 -16.27 13.33 16.32
CA ILE A 345 -16.11 12.01 16.95
C ILE A 345 -17.30 11.14 16.56
N PHE A 346 -17.03 10.08 15.80
CA PHE A 346 -18.04 9.07 15.47
C PHE A 346 -18.19 8.08 16.62
N LYS A 347 -19.38 8.05 17.25
CA LYS A 347 -19.74 7.02 18.23
C LYS A 347 -20.42 5.85 17.50
N ILE A 348 -19.70 4.74 17.36
CA ILE A 348 -20.26 3.51 16.79
C ILE A 348 -20.87 2.71 17.94
N GLN A 349 -22.15 2.36 17.85
CA GLN A 349 -22.79 1.46 18.81
C GLN A 349 -22.27 0.02 18.57
N GLY A 350 -21.77 -0.60 19.62
CA GLY A 350 -21.33 -2.00 19.65
C GLY A 350 -21.69 -2.62 20.99
#